data_AF-A0A2N2PW78-F1
#
_entry.id   AF-A0A2N2PW78-F1
#
_cell.length_a   1.000
_cell.length_b   1.000
_cell.length_c   1.000
_cell.angle_alpha   90.00
_cell.angle_beta   90.00
_cell.angle_gamma   90.00
#
_symmetry.space_group_name_H-M   'P 1'
#
loop_
_entity.id
_entity.type
_entity.pdbx_description
1 polymer ?
#
loop_
_entity_poly.entity_id
_entity_poly.type
_entity_poly.pdbx_seq_one_letter_code
_entity_poly.pdbx_strand_id
1 'polypeptide(L)'
;MNKQPTLTKLSRIYLVVHALNWLEITPEDPRRKTQLWEQWPGRCEICHQYEFGLKEKYYRLLSVPDEAAGVFFLPSGLTGDIPLIELARKTFGNRCAVCAVEGSPERVQQAFGVDFADGLEADWRRVIENRGRWGLSKAEWDVWVHSKAWAIDLDRQLARAGYTYDPATVEFIALGEDWSGCAATYPIHMGRAFGLTKPIERRFDLINPDCSPVLLRATAIEQNLAMPENIRLFIFKSAERRLLAQYWEGMRGPFDKPHVVEVSFPPASVRLIDAFGNPRGECQSYAEGLERFNRRLIDVFGNPRGDHQGCSEALERFSRHLIDVFGNPRGGLNQGDICVDVGCGLHTPYGADLALAEPELSLGEFRRALLAGRVVDKAVPEK
;
A
#
# COMPACT_ATOMS: atom_id res chain seq x y z
N MET A 1 9.54 46.36 10.46
CA MET A 1 9.37 45.14 9.66
C MET A 1 10.04 43.99 10.39
N ASN A 2 9.27 43.03 10.94
CA ASN A 2 9.85 41.86 11.58
C ASN A 2 10.42 40.95 10.47
N LYS A 3 11.72 40.62 10.53
CA LYS A 3 12.31 39.63 9.63
C LYS A 3 11.53 38.32 9.83
N GLN A 4 10.93 37.79 8.76
CA GLN A 4 10.36 36.45 8.81
C GLN A 4 11.48 35.46 9.21
N PRO A 5 11.25 34.58 10.20
CA PRO A 5 12.23 33.58 10.58
C PRO A 5 12.57 32.71 9.37
N THR A 6 13.86 32.49 9.12
CA THR A 6 14.32 31.58 8.08
C THR A 6 14.01 30.14 8.52
N LEU A 7 13.21 29.42 7.74
CA LEU A 7 12.88 28.03 8.03
C LEU A 7 14.08 27.12 7.75
N THR A 8 14.28 26.12 8.60
CA THR A 8 15.31 25.10 8.41
C THR A 8 14.81 24.00 7.47
N LYS A 9 15.58 23.67 6.44
CA LYS A 9 15.19 22.70 5.41
C LYS A 9 15.60 21.28 5.81
N LEU A 10 14.64 20.37 5.92
CA LEU A 10 14.87 18.94 6.09
C LEU A 10 15.21 18.29 4.74
N SER A 11 16.17 17.37 4.77
CA SER A 11 16.59 16.57 3.61
C SER A 11 15.98 15.16 3.62
N ARG A 12 15.50 14.69 4.78
CA ARG A 12 14.90 13.37 4.96
C ARG A 12 13.70 13.42 5.91
N ILE A 13 12.68 12.61 5.65
CA ILE A 13 11.54 12.40 6.55
C ILE A 13 11.24 10.89 6.66
N TYR A 14 11.26 10.37 7.88
CA TYR A 14 10.79 9.02 8.18
C TYR A 14 9.28 9.05 8.39
N LEU A 15 8.53 8.35 7.53
CA LEU A 15 7.09 8.16 7.64
C LEU A 15 6.80 6.85 8.37
N VAL A 16 6.38 6.95 9.63
CA VAL A 16 6.14 5.81 10.52
C VAL A 16 4.65 5.48 10.51
N VAL A 17 4.28 4.48 9.71
CA VAL A 17 2.88 4.09 9.48
C VAL A 17 2.50 2.97 10.44
N HIS A 18 1.71 3.26 11.47
CA HIS A 18 1.10 2.22 12.31
C HIS A 18 2.12 1.26 12.94
N ALA A 19 3.34 1.76 13.19
CA ALA A 19 4.44 0.91 13.61
C ALA A 19 4.17 0.28 14.99
N LEU A 20 4.42 -1.03 15.07
CA LEU A 20 4.33 -1.81 16.30
C LEU A 20 2.90 -2.04 16.81
N ASN A 21 1.90 -1.93 15.93
CA ASN A 21 0.51 -2.17 16.27
C ASN A 21 0.21 -3.61 16.69
N TRP A 22 0.88 -4.61 16.10
CA TRP A 22 0.67 -6.01 16.46
C TRP A 22 1.15 -6.32 17.88
N LEU A 23 2.09 -5.55 18.43
CA LEU A 23 2.50 -5.67 19.83
C LEU A 23 1.39 -5.31 20.82
N GLU A 24 0.41 -4.48 20.42
CA GLU A 24 -0.78 -4.21 21.24
C GLU A 24 -1.81 -5.35 21.21
N ILE A 25 -1.77 -6.20 20.18
CA ILE A 25 -2.67 -7.33 20.03
C ILE A 25 -2.12 -8.51 20.84
N THR A 26 -2.39 -8.60 22.14
CA THR A 26 -1.94 -9.72 22.98
C THR A 26 -2.61 -11.05 22.59
N PRO A 27 -2.06 -12.22 22.98
CA PRO A 27 -2.69 -13.52 22.70
C PRO A 27 -4.15 -13.64 23.14
N GLU A 28 -4.55 -12.92 24.20
CA GLU A 28 -5.89 -12.90 24.76
C GLU A 28 -6.83 -11.88 24.08
N ASP A 29 -6.30 -11.02 23.21
CA ASP A 29 -7.07 -9.95 22.59
C ASP A 29 -8.24 -10.52 21.77
N PRO A 30 -9.49 -10.09 22.03
CA PRO A 30 -10.66 -10.61 21.33
C PRO A 30 -10.63 -10.37 19.82
N ARG A 31 -9.88 -9.38 19.34
CA ARG A 31 -9.70 -9.11 17.90
C ARG A 31 -9.10 -10.30 17.18
N ARG A 32 -8.19 -11.06 17.83
CA ARG A 32 -7.58 -12.29 17.28
C ARG A 32 -8.60 -13.38 16.94
N LYS A 33 -9.84 -13.28 17.46
CA LYS A 33 -10.93 -14.24 17.17
C LYS A 33 -11.77 -13.84 15.96
N THR A 34 -11.51 -12.69 15.36
CA THR A 34 -12.27 -12.19 14.21
C THR A 34 -11.55 -12.52 12.90
N GLN A 35 -12.31 -12.78 11.85
CA GLN A 35 -11.76 -13.05 10.51
C GLN A 35 -11.01 -11.86 9.91
N LEU A 36 -11.29 -10.64 10.38
CA LEU A 36 -10.59 -9.43 9.93
C LEU A 36 -9.11 -9.46 10.35
N TRP A 37 -8.83 -9.88 11.59
CA TRP A 37 -7.49 -9.93 12.15
C TRP A 37 -6.82 -11.28 11.87
N GLU A 38 -7.55 -12.39 12.02
CA GLU A 38 -7.07 -13.74 11.75
C GLU A 38 -7.53 -14.24 10.37
N GLN A 39 -7.08 -13.55 9.32
CA GLN A 39 -7.44 -13.88 7.92
C GLN A 39 -6.96 -15.27 7.48
N TRP A 40 -5.94 -15.79 8.15
CA TRP A 40 -5.39 -17.13 7.94
C TRP A 40 -4.80 -17.65 9.27
N PRO A 41 -4.74 -18.98 9.47
CA PRO A 41 -4.35 -19.55 10.76
C PRO A 41 -2.93 -19.16 11.19
N GLY A 42 -2.81 -18.59 12.39
CA GLY A 42 -1.57 -18.14 12.98
C GLY A 42 -1.14 -16.72 12.57
N ARG A 43 -1.97 -15.97 11.84
CA ARG A 43 -1.62 -14.61 11.38
C ARG A 43 -1.21 -13.71 12.52
N CYS A 44 -2.09 -13.53 13.51
CA CYS A 44 -1.83 -12.62 14.61
C CYS A 44 -0.54 -12.98 15.34
N GLU A 45 -0.31 -14.27 15.58
CA GLU A 45 0.86 -14.75 16.31
C GLU A 45 2.16 -14.50 15.53
N ILE A 46 2.18 -14.84 14.24
CA ILE A 46 3.37 -14.64 13.41
C ILE A 46 3.68 -13.14 13.24
N CYS A 47 2.66 -12.31 13.04
CA CYS A 47 2.83 -10.87 12.87
C CYS A 47 3.32 -10.22 14.17
N HIS A 48 2.76 -10.64 15.31
CA HIS A 48 3.23 -10.24 16.64
C HIS A 48 4.71 -10.59 16.87
N GLN A 49 5.11 -11.82 16.52
CA GLN A 49 6.52 -12.25 16.62
C GLN A 49 7.43 -11.44 15.69
N TYR A 50 6.98 -11.15 14.47
CA TYR A 50 7.76 -10.37 13.50
C TYR A 50 8.01 -8.94 13.99
N GLU A 51 7.02 -8.31 14.64
CA GLU A 51 7.15 -6.95 15.16
C GLU A 51 8.15 -6.82 16.31
N PHE A 52 8.41 -7.85 17.10
CA PHE A 52 9.50 -7.79 18.08
C PHE A 52 10.86 -7.54 17.40
N GLY A 53 11.10 -8.19 16.26
CA GLY A 53 12.31 -7.94 15.46
C GLY A 53 12.32 -6.54 14.82
N LEU A 54 11.17 -6.03 14.40
CA LEU A 54 11.04 -4.67 13.87
C LEU A 54 11.24 -3.61 14.97
N LYS A 55 10.78 -3.87 16.20
CA LYS A 55 10.94 -2.97 17.35
C LYS A 55 12.40 -2.61 17.56
N GLU A 56 13.30 -3.59 17.62
CA GLU A 56 14.72 -3.33 17.76
C GLU A 56 15.29 -2.48 16.63
N LYS A 57 14.85 -2.72 15.39
CA LYS A 57 15.27 -1.93 14.22
C LYS A 57 14.77 -0.50 14.28
N TYR A 58 13.51 -0.28 14.66
CA TYR A 58 12.93 1.06 14.78
C TYR A 58 13.61 1.87 15.88
N TYR A 59 13.84 1.27 17.05
CA TYR A 59 14.56 1.94 18.15
C TYR A 59 16.00 2.28 17.74
N ARG A 60 16.69 1.36 17.05
CA ARG A 60 18.03 1.65 16.52
C ARG A 60 18.00 2.79 15.50
N LEU A 61 17.05 2.77 14.57
CA LEU A 61 16.92 3.80 13.54
C LEU A 61 16.63 5.18 14.16
N LEU A 62 15.70 5.25 15.12
CA LEU A 62 15.21 6.50 15.71
C LEU A 62 16.00 6.98 16.94
N SER A 63 17.02 6.24 17.38
CA SER A 63 17.94 6.67 18.46
C SER A 63 19.19 7.38 17.95
N VAL A 64 19.45 7.33 16.64
CA VAL A 64 20.58 8.03 16.02
C VAL A 64 20.10 9.40 15.55
N PRO A 65 20.61 10.51 16.14
CA PRO A 65 20.23 11.83 15.70
C PRO A 65 20.77 12.11 14.29
N ASP A 66 19.92 12.66 13.44
CA ASP A 66 20.27 13.21 12.12
C ASP A 66 19.63 14.59 12.04
N GLU A 67 20.42 15.66 12.17
CA GLU A 67 19.93 17.05 12.20
C GLU A 67 19.17 17.48 10.94
N ALA A 68 19.38 16.77 9.82
CA ALA A 68 18.70 17.05 8.56
C ALA A 68 17.45 16.20 8.34
N ALA A 69 17.06 15.35 9.29
CA ALA A 69 15.91 14.47 9.20
C ALA A 69 14.75 14.88 10.12
N GLY A 70 13.53 14.52 9.72
CA GLY A 70 12.33 14.56 10.56
C GLY A 70 11.67 13.18 10.67
N VAL A 71 10.74 13.05 11.60
CA VAL A 71 9.94 11.83 11.79
C VAL A 71 8.47 12.22 11.87
N PHE A 72 7.63 11.51 11.12
CA PHE A 72 6.19 11.69 11.15
C PHE A 72 5.49 10.38 11.48
N PHE A 73 4.78 10.34 12.61
CA PHE A 73 4.02 9.18 13.04
C PHE A 73 2.57 9.28 12.59
N LEU A 74 2.08 8.21 11.94
CA LEU A 74 0.68 7.95 11.69
C LEU A 74 0.24 6.82 12.64
N PRO A 75 -0.17 7.12 13.88
CA PRO A 75 -0.78 6.10 14.73
C PRO A 75 -2.04 5.56 14.05
N SER A 76 -2.39 4.31 14.31
CA SER A 76 -3.70 3.79 13.92
C SER A 76 -4.75 4.24 14.95
N GLY A 77 -5.97 3.73 14.90
CA GLY A 77 -6.92 3.86 16.02
C GLY A 77 -6.45 3.17 17.33
N LEU A 78 -5.21 2.70 17.36
CA LEU A 78 -4.46 2.18 18.49
C LEU A 78 -3.49 3.24 19.00
N THR A 79 -3.03 3.09 20.24
CA THR A 79 -2.16 4.08 20.86
C THR A 79 -0.81 4.23 20.16
N GLY A 80 -0.41 3.21 19.39
CA GLY A 80 0.94 3.07 18.86
C GLY A 80 1.93 2.77 19.97
N ASP A 81 3.19 2.51 19.61
CA ASP A 81 4.25 2.37 20.61
C ASP A 81 4.65 3.76 21.15
N ILE A 82 3.95 4.20 22.21
CA ILE A 82 4.21 5.46 22.91
C ILE A 82 5.71 5.61 23.24
N PRO A 83 6.41 4.58 23.76
CA PRO A 83 7.84 4.70 24.03
C PRO A 83 8.71 5.00 22.79
N LEU A 84 8.37 4.46 21.61
CA LEU A 84 9.04 4.78 20.34
C LEU A 84 8.81 6.25 19.93
N ILE A 85 7.59 6.76 20.11
CA ILE A 85 7.27 8.19 19.87
C ILE A 85 8.06 9.08 20.83
N GLU A 86 8.13 8.73 22.11
CA GLU A 86 8.92 9.46 23.11
C GLU A 86 10.41 9.45 22.79
N LEU A 87 10.96 8.32 22.36
CA LEU A 87 12.33 8.20 21.89
C LEU A 87 12.58 9.14 20.69
N ALA A 88 11.68 9.15 19.71
CA ALA A 88 11.80 10.01 18.54
C ALA A 88 11.71 11.50 18.91
N ARG A 89 10.78 11.88 19.80
CA ARG A 89 10.70 13.26 20.32
C ARG A 89 11.98 13.67 21.04
N LYS A 90 12.56 12.78 21.85
CA LYS A 90 13.83 13.04 22.54
C LYS A 90 14.99 13.21 21.56
N THR A 91 15.01 12.44 20.48
CA THR A 91 16.14 12.39 19.54
C THR A 91 16.06 13.46 18.44
N PHE A 92 14.87 13.75 17.92
CA PHE A 92 14.63 14.69 16.81
C PHE A 92 14.03 16.03 17.27
N GLY A 93 13.61 16.14 18.53
CA GLY A 93 13.03 17.36 19.08
C GLY A 93 11.78 17.80 18.30
N ASN A 94 11.75 19.07 17.92
CA ASN A 94 10.64 19.69 17.18
C ASN A 94 10.51 19.19 15.72
N ARG A 95 11.43 18.32 15.25
CA ARG A 95 11.35 17.66 13.93
C ARG A 95 10.55 16.35 13.98
N CYS A 96 10.10 15.94 15.17
CA CYS A 96 9.19 14.82 15.38
C CYS A 96 7.74 15.32 15.42
N ALA A 97 6.94 14.92 14.44
CA ALA A 97 5.50 15.18 14.37
C ALA A 97 4.72 13.89 14.60
N VAL A 98 3.56 14.02 15.26
CA VAL A 98 2.58 12.95 15.38
C VAL A 98 1.30 13.48 14.78
N CYS A 99 0.67 12.71 13.90
CA CYS A 99 -0.55 13.12 13.23
C CYS A 99 -1.60 13.57 14.27
N ALA A 100 -2.16 14.76 14.06
CA ALA A 100 -3.21 15.31 14.91
C ALA A 100 -4.62 15.09 14.33
N VAL A 101 -4.70 14.45 13.16
CA VAL A 101 -5.92 14.33 12.36
C VAL A 101 -6.38 12.88 12.34
N GLU A 102 -7.51 12.64 12.99
CA GLU A 102 -8.16 11.34 13.09
C GLU A 102 -9.67 11.47 12.90
N GLY A 103 -10.34 10.34 12.66
CA GLY A 103 -11.79 10.25 12.56
C GLY A 103 -12.26 9.83 11.17
N SER A 104 -13.53 10.08 10.87
CA SER A 104 -14.10 9.80 9.54
C SER A 104 -13.73 10.91 8.54
N PRO A 105 -13.83 10.66 7.22
CA PRO A 105 -13.64 11.68 6.18
C PRO A 105 -14.42 12.97 6.43
N GLU A 106 -15.65 12.89 6.95
CA GLU A 106 -16.49 14.04 7.26
C GLU A 106 -15.91 14.88 8.41
N ARG A 107 -15.39 14.22 9.45
CA ARG A 107 -14.72 14.91 10.57
C ARG A 107 -13.42 15.56 10.13
N VAL A 108 -12.67 14.89 9.26
CA VAL A 108 -11.45 15.46 8.65
C VAL A 108 -11.81 16.69 7.81
N GLN A 109 -12.81 16.60 6.94
CA GLN A 109 -13.27 17.71 6.13
C GLN A 109 -13.72 18.90 7.00
N GLN A 110 -14.46 18.64 8.08
CA GLN A 110 -14.86 19.67 9.03
C GLN A 110 -13.65 20.34 9.70
N ALA A 111 -12.62 19.57 10.06
CA ALA A 111 -11.42 20.08 10.71
C ALA A 111 -10.57 20.98 9.80
N PHE A 112 -10.56 20.73 8.48
CA PHE A 112 -9.79 21.51 7.51
C PHE A 112 -10.58 22.61 6.81
N GLY A 113 -11.91 22.60 6.92
CA GLY A 113 -12.79 23.67 6.42
C GLY A 113 -13.12 23.56 4.94
N VAL A 114 -13.75 24.62 4.42
CA VAL A 114 -14.34 24.66 3.07
C VAL A 114 -13.33 24.47 1.94
N ASP A 115 -12.14 25.08 2.04
CA ASP A 115 -11.14 24.96 0.97
C ASP A 115 -10.67 23.51 0.76
N PHE A 116 -10.59 22.73 1.85
CA PHE A 116 -10.26 21.31 1.76
C PHE A 116 -11.40 20.51 1.15
N ALA A 117 -12.65 20.81 1.51
CA ALA A 117 -13.84 20.22 0.91
C ALA A 117 -13.90 20.45 -0.61
N ASP A 118 -13.71 21.70 -1.04
CA ASP A 118 -13.71 22.08 -2.46
C ASP A 118 -12.58 21.37 -3.21
N GLY A 119 -11.41 21.26 -2.58
CA GLY A 119 -10.28 20.49 -3.11
C GLY A 119 -10.58 19.00 -3.25
N LEU A 120 -11.33 18.40 -2.33
CA LEU A 120 -11.79 17.00 -2.45
C LEU A 120 -12.83 16.83 -3.54
N GLU A 121 -13.74 17.78 -3.73
CA GLU A 121 -14.71 17.70 -4.82
C GLU A 121 -14.01 17.78 -6.19
N ALA A 122 -13.03 18.67 -6.34
CA ALA A 122 -12.22 18.77 -7.54
C ALA A 122 -11.45 17.46 -7.82
N ASP A 123 -10.86 16.87 -6.78
CA ASP A 123 -10.22 15.57 -6.84
C ASP A 123 -11.20 14.48 -7.33
N TRP A 124 -12.41 14.42 -6.76
CA TRP A 124 -13.43 13.44 -7.14
C TRP A 124 -13.89 13.59 -8.61
N ARG A 125 -14.04 14.82 -9.10
CA ARG A 125 -14.35 15.06 -10.53
C ARG A 125 -13.25 14.47 -11.43
N ARG A 126 -11.97 14.65 -11.08
CA ARG A 126 -10.84 14.05 -11.81
C ARG A 126 -10.85 12.52 -11.78
N VAL A 127 -11.28 11.90 -10.66
CA VAL A 127 -11.48 10.44 -10.61
C VAL A 127 -12.49 10.02 -11.67
N ILE A 128 -13.65 10.68 -11.71
CA ILE A 128 -14.73 10.34 -12.64
C ILE A 128 -14.26 10.53 -14.09
N GLU A 129 -13.53 11.61 -14.38
CA GLU A 129 -12.97 11.89 -15.70
C GLU A 129 -11.99 10.81 -16.16
N ASN A 130 -11.08 10.36 -15.28
CA ASN A 130 -9.99 9.45 -15.66
C ASN A 130 -10.36 7.97 -15.57
N ARG A 131 -11.21 7.59 -14.61
CA ARG A 131 -11.57 6.18 -14.31
C ARG A 131 -13.03 5.87 -14.65
N GLY A 132 -13.81 6.86 -15.06
CA GLY A 132 -15.22 6.71 -15.39
C GLY A 132 -16.15 6.72 -14.17
N ARG A 133 -17.44 6.46 -14.43
CA ARG A 133 -18.53 6.53 -13.41
C ARG A 133 -18.41 5.45 -12.33
N TRP A 134 -17.71 4.37 -12.62
CA TRP A 134 -17.39 3.29 -11.68
C TRP A 134 -16.13 3.60 -10.88
N GLY A 135 -15.98 4.88 -10.50
CA GLY A 135 -14.80 5.41 -9.83
C GLY A 135 -14.48 4.67 -8.53
N LEU A 136 -13.43 5.16 -7.86
CA LEU A 136 -12.88 4.61 -6.63
C LEU A 136 -13.91 3.99 -5.69
N SER A 137 -13.54 2.86 -5.10
CA SER A 137 -14.25 2.34 -3.95
C SER A 137 -14.27 3.38 -2.82
N LYS A 138 -15.31 3.33 -1.98
CA LYS A 138 -15.38 4.17 -0.77
C LYS A 138 -14.09 4.07 0.07
N ALA A 139 -13.55 2.86 0.20
CA ALA A 139 -12.33 2.64 0.99
C ALA A 139 -11.09 3.35 0.40
N GLU A 140 -10.87 3.27 -0.92
CA GLU A 140 -9.79 4.04 -1.56
C GLU A 140 -9.99 5.55 -1.43
N TRP A 141 -11.23 6.01 -1.53
CA TRP A 141 -11.54 7.43 -1.36
C TRP A 141 -11.25 7.91 0.07
N ASP A 142 -11.70 7.15 1.07
CA ASP A 142 -11.45 7.46 2.49
C ASP A 142 -9.94 7.54 2.75
N VAL A 143 -9.16 6.59 2.22
CA VAL A 143 -7.69 6.59 2.28
C VAL A 143 -7.07 7.82 1.64
N TRP A 144 -7.58 8.26 0.48
CA TRP A 144 -7.11 9.48 -0.17
C TRP A 144 -7.37 10.72 0.70
N VAL A 145 -8.59 10.85 1.23
CA VAL A 145 -8.97 11.96 2.11
C VAL A 145 -8.04 12.04 3.31
N HIS A 146 -7.79 10.90 3.98
CA HIS A 146 -6.87 10.83 5.11
C HIS A 146 -5.44 11.19 4.72
N SER A 147 -4.91 10.61 3.64
CA SER A 147 -3.55 10.88 3.18
C SER A 147 -3.32 12.36 2.86
N LYS A 148 -4.30 13.00 2.22
CA LYS A 148 -4.26 14.44 1.91
C LYS A 148 -4.29 15.28 3.17
N ALA A 149 -5.13 14.93 4.14
CA ALA A 149 -5.21 15.66 5.41
C ALA A 149 -3.94 15.50 6.25
N TRP A 150 -3.37 14.30 6.32
CA TRP A 150 -2.11 14.03 7.03
C TRP A 150 -0.93 14.77 6.41
N ALA A 151 -0.90 14.90 5.08
CA ALA A 151 0.12 15.69 4.40
C ALA A 151 0.06 17.17 4.82
N ILE A 152 -1.14 17.77 4.80
CA ILE A 152 -1.34 19.17 5.21
C ILE A 152 -1.04 19.35 6.71
N ASP A 153 -1.40 18.37 7.55
CA ASP A 153 -1.10 18.41 8.99
C ASP A 153 0.40 18.43 9.25
N LEU A 154 1.17 17.53 8.61
CA LEU A 154 2.63 17.51 8.72
C LEU A 154 3.25 18.85 8.30
N ASP A 155 2.84 19.39 7.15
CA ASP A 155 3.36 20.68 6.66
C ASP A 155 3.11 21.80 7.67
N ARG A 156 1.92 21.84 8.27
CA ARG A 156 1.56 22.82 9.31
C ARG A 156 2.39 22.63 10.58
N GLN A 157 2.60 21.39 11.02
CA GLN A 157 3.40 21.08 12.21
C GLN A 157 4.87 21.48 12.00
N LEU A 158 5.47 21.11 10.87
CA LEU A 158 6.84 21.48 10.52
C LEU A 158 7.02 23.00 10.42
N ALA A 159 6.11 23.69 9.72
CA ALA A 159 6.18 25.15 9.57
C ALA A 159 6.09 25.88 10.92
N ARG A 160 5.19 25.45 11.81
CA ARG A 160 5.09 26.00 13.19
C ARG A 160 6.35 25.76 14.01
N ALA A 161 7.02 24.64 13.76
CA ALA A 161 8.27 24.27 14.40
C ALA A 161 9.51 24.96 13.77
N GLY A 162 9.35 25.76 12.72
CA GLY A 162 10.45 26.45 12.04
C GLY A 162 11.15 25.61 10.97
N TYR A 163 10.50 24.56 10.46
CA TYR A 163 11.04 23.64 9.46
C TYR A 163 10.25 23.68 8.15
N THR A 164 10.90 23.22 7.09
CA THR A 164 10.32 23.01 5.76
C THR A 164 11.08 21.89 5.05
N TYR A 165 10.65 21.50 3.85
CA TYR A 165 11.38 20.59 2.98
C TYR A 165 11.11 20.99 1.52
N ASP A 166 11.91 20.44 0.60
CA ASP A 166 11.71 20.65 -0.83
C ASP A 166 11.25 19.34 -1.48
N PRO A 167 10.01 19.30 -2.00
CA PRO A 167 9.44 18.11 -2.63
C PRO A 167 10.28 17.54 -3.79
N ALA A 168 11.18 18.32 -4.38
CA ALA A 168 12.07 17.86 -5.44
C ALA A 168 13.26 17.02 -4.92
N THR A 169 13.72 17.30 -3.69
CA THR A 169 15.00 16.76 -3.18
C THR A 169 14.87 15.95 -1.90
N VAL A 170 13.79 16.13 -1.13
CA VAL A 170 13.58 15.43 0.14
C VAL A 170 13.47 13.92 -0.08
N GLU A 171 14.13 13.16 0.77
CA GLU A 171 14.00 11.71 0.85
C GLU A 171 12.89 11.36 1.85
N PHE A 172 11.85 10.65 1.42
CA PHE A 172 10.86 10.08 2.33
C PHE A 172 11.06 8.57 2.42
N ILE A 173 11.07 8.03 3.63
CA ILE A 173 11.23 6.60 3.90
C ILE A 173 10.06 6.12 4.76
N ALA A 174 9.24 5.24 4.21
CA ALA A 174 8.14 4.58 4.91
C ALA A 174 8.59 3.30 5.61
N LEU A 175 8.12 3.15 6.86
CA LEU A 175 8.28 1.99 7.72
C LEU A 175 7.01 1.77 8.56
N GLY A 176 6.83 0.56 9.10
CA GLY A 176 5.70 0.26 9.98
C GLY A 176 4.89 -0.98 9.60
N GLU A 177 3.56 -0.88 9.61
CA GLU A 177 2.65 -2.02 9.46
C GLU A 177 2.07 -2.14 8.04
N ASP A 178 2.05 -3.37 7.56
CA ASP A 178 1.37 -3.85 6.36
C ASP A 178 2.00 -3.47 5.01
N TRP A 179 2.85 -4.39 4.53
CA TRP A 179 3.42 -4.37 3.19
C TRP A 179 2.37 -4.36 2.08
N SER A 180 1.20 -4.99 2.27
CA SER A 180 0.16 -5.04 1.25
C SER A 180 -0.98 -4.05 1.52
N GLY A 181 -1.04 -3.45 2.70
CA GLY A 181 -2.06 -2.49 3.11
C GLY A 181 -1.45 -1.13 3.45
N CYS A 182 -1.52 -0.71 4.71
CA CYS A 182 -1.32 0.66 5.14
C CYS A 182 0.07 1.23 4.77
N ALA A 183 1.17 0.55 5.11
CA ALA A 183 2.53 1.01 4.80
C ALA A 183 2.88 0.94 3.31
N ALA A 184 2.06 0.33 2.46
CA ALA A 184 2.18 0.49 1.02
C ALA A 184 1.25 1.55 0.45
N THR A 185 0.05 1.66 0.99
CA THR A 185 -1.03 2.50 0.46
C THR A 185 -0.81 3.97 0.78
N TYR A 186 -0.60 4.30 2.05
CA TYR A 186 -0.48 5.70 2.47
C TYR A 186 0.73 6.39 1.86
N PRO A 187 1.91 5.76 1.76
CA PRO A 187 3.06 6.43 1.13
C PRO A 187 2.83 6.86 -0.32
N ILE A 188 2.08 6.09 -1.10
CA ILE A 188 1.73 6.43 -2.49
C ILE A 188 0.86 7.69 -2.53
N HIS A 189 -0.22 7.70 -1.75
CA HIS A 189 -1.16 8.81 -1.73
C HIS A 189 -0.58 10.06 -1.08
N MET A 190 0.14 9.90 0.03
CA MET A 190 0.79 11.00 0.73
C MET A 190 1.92 11.61 -0.11
N GLY A 191 2.73 10.79 -0.79
CA GLY A 191 3.77 11.30 -1.68
C GLY A 191 3.17 12.26 -2.72
N ARG A 192 2.03 11.89 -3.32
CA ARG A 192 1.29 12.77 -4.24
C ARG A 192 0.74 14.02 -3.54
N ALA A 193 0.15 13.88 -2.35
CA ALA A 193 -0.42 15.00 -1.60
C ALA A 193 0.65 16.03 -1.18
N PHE A 194 1.86 15.58 -0.85
CA PHE A 194 3.03 16.43 -0.59
C PHE A 194 3.62 17.09 -1.84
N GLY A 195 3.16 16.68 -3.04
CA GLY A 195 3.74 17.14 -4.31
C GLY A 195 5.17 16.66 -4.54
N LEU A 196 5.55 15.49 -3.98
CA LEU A 196 6.89 14.95 -4.17
C LEU A 196 7.15 14.65 -5.65
N THR A 197 8.39 14.86 -6.08
CA THR A 197 8.84 14.44 -7.42
C THR A 197 9.33 12.99 -7.45
N LYS A 198 9.57 12.41 -6.28
CA LYS A 198 10.05 11.04 -6.10
C LYS A 198 9.08 10.27 -5.19
N PRO A 199 8.78 9.00 -5.50
CA PRO A 199 8.07 8.10 -4.60
C PRO A 199 8.67 8.06 -3.20
N ILE A 200 7.82 7.95 -2.18
CA ILE A 200 8.24 7.59 -0.84
C ILE A 200 8.83 6.18 -0.89
N GLU A 201 10.09 6.03 -0.46
CA GLU A 201 10.77 4.75 -0.45
C GLU A 201 10.16 3.83 0.61
N ARG A 202 9.89 2.58 0.23
CA ARG A 202 9.41 1.57 1.19
C ARG A 202 10.54 0.61 1.51
N ARG A 203 10.75 0.36 2.79
CA ARG A 203 11.82 -0.51 3.26
C ARG A 203 11.21 -1.81 3.76
N PHE A 204 11.28 -2.87 2.96
CA PHE A 204 10.69 -4.16 3.32
C PHE A 204 11.28 -4.71 4.62
N ASP A 205 12.56 -4.42 4.89
CA ASP A 205 13.24 -4.78 6.14
C ASP A 205 12.73 -4.04 7.38
N LEU A 206 11.89 -3.01 7.17
CA LEU A 206 11.27 -2.14 8.16
C LEU A 206 9.73 -2.14 8.05
N ILE A 207 9.13 -3.13 7.39
CA ILE A 207 7.67 -3.24 7.27
C ILE A 207 7.23 -4.67 7.61
N ASN A 208 6.12 -4.81 8.35
CA ASN A 208 5.48 -6.10 8.59
C ASN A 208 4.66 -6.54 7.37
N PRO A 209 4.89 -7.71 6.75
CA PRO A 209 4.11 -8.19 5.61
C PRO A 209 2.87 -9.01 6.04
N ASP A 210 2.10 -8.51 7.01
CA ASP A 210 1.02 -9.25 7.69
C ASP A 210 -0.16 -9.64 6.79
N CYS A 211 -0.43 -8.89 5.71
CA CYS A 211 -1.41 -9.26 4.67
C CYS A 211 -0.80 -10.05 3.49
N SER A 212 0.43 -10.55 3.59
CA SER A 212 1.05 -11.34 2.53
C SER A 212 1.82 -12.56 3.08
N PRO A 213 1.12 -13.68 3.33
CA PRO A 213 1.74 -14.91 3.81
C PRO A 213 2.98 -15.36 3.05
N VAL A 214 2.99 -15.19 1.72
CA VAL A 214 4.12 -15.60 0.88
C VAL A 214 5.38 -14.77 1.10
N LEU A 215 5.21 -13.55 1.62
CA LEU A 215 6.30 -12.64 1.96
C LEU A 215 6.71 -12.75 3.44
N LEU A 216 5.98 -13.51 4.26
CA LEU A 216 6.44 -13.80 5.62
C LEU A 216 7.75 -14.58 5.58
N ARG A 217 8.74 -14.07 6.32
CA ARG A 217 10.12 -14.60 6.33
C ARG A 217 10.84 -14.51 4.98
N ALA A 218 10.28 -13.81 4.00
CA ALA A 218 11.02 -13.47 2.80
C ALA A 218 12.12 -12.45 3.15
N THR A 219 13.14 -12.37 2.31
CA THR A 219 14.18 -11.34 2.39
C THR A 219 14.17 -10.55 1.09
N ALA A 220 14.09 -9.23 1.15
CA ALA A 220 14.27 -8.39 -0.02
C ALA A 220 15.72 -8.51 -0.51
N ILE A 221 15.91 -8.97 -1.75
CA ILE A 221 17.21 -9.00 -2.42
C ILE A 221 17.46 -7.65 -3.09
N GLU A 222 16.44 -7.10 -3.75
CA GLU A 222 16.44 -5.77 -4.35
C GLU A 222 15.11 -5.09 -4.02
N GLN A 223 15.16 -3.79 -3.71
CA GLN A 223 13.99 -3.01 -3.33
C GLN A 223 14.03 -1.62 -3.95
N ASN A 224 12.86 -1.04 -4.21
CA ASN A 224 12.69 0.27 -4.83
C ASN A 224 13.40 0.43 -6.19
N LEU A 225 13.52 -0.65 -6.99
CA LEU A 225 14.07 -0.54 -8.33
C LEU A 225 13.15 0.34 -9.19
N ALA A 226 13.71 1.42 -9.74
CA ALA A 226 12.95 2.40 -10.50
C ALA A 226 12.53 1.84 -11.87
N MET A 227 11.25 2.03 -12.19
CA MET A 227 10.68 1.77 -13.52
C MET A 227 9.99 3.02 -14.06
N PRO A 228 9.66 3.06 -15.37
CA PRO A 228 8.84 4.12 -15.94
C PRO A 228 7.53 4.35 -15.18
N GLU A 229 6.91 5.51 -15.40
CA GLU A 229 5.61 5.87 -14.80
C GLU A 229 5.57 5.84 -13.26
N ASN A 230 6.72 6.03 -12.60
CA ASN A 230 6.87 5.97 -11.14
C ASN A 230 6.57 4.61 -10.52
N ILE A 231 6.69 3.51 -11.27
CA ILE A 231 6.58 2.16 -10.72
C ILE A 231 7.87 1.79 -9.97
N ARG A 232 7.70 1.00 -8.90
CA ARG A 232 8.78 0.40 -8.11
C ARG A 232 8.69 -1.12 -8.18
N LEU A 233 9.80 -1.75 -8.53
CA LEU A 233 9.98 -3.20 -8.50
C LEU A 233 10.70 -3.62 -7.20
N PHE A 234 10.20 -4.68 -6.59
CA PHE A 234 10.82 -5.36 -5.46
C PHE A 234 11.03 -6.82 -5.82
N ILE A 235 12.21 -7.35 -5.49
CA ILE A 235 12.57 -8.76 -5.68
C ILE A 235 12.94 -9.36 -4.33
N PHE A 236 12.31 -10.47 -3.99
CA PHE A 236 12.46 -11.16 -2.72
C PHE A 236 12.98 -12.57 -2.93
N LYS A 237 13.59 -13.11 -1.87
CA LYS A 237 13.80 -14.54 -1.68
C LYS A 237 12.81 -15.04 -0.64
N SER A 238 11.91 -15.95 -1.02
CA SER A 238 10.94 -16.55 -0.10
C SER A 238 11.61 -17.45 0.94
N ALA A 239 10.86 -17.88 1.95
CA ALA A 239 11.32 -18.86 2.93
C ALA A 239 11.77 -20.19 2.28
N GLU A 240 11.14 -20.57 1.16
CA GLU A 240 11.48 -21.75 0.36
C GLU A 240 12.63 -21.50 -0.64
N ARG A 241 13.32 -20.35 -0.51
CA ARG A 241 14.46 -19.93 -1.35
C ARG A 241 14.10 -19.68 -2.82
N ARG A 242 12.81 -19.50 -3.12
CA ARG A 242 12.32 -19.12 -4.46
C ARG A 242 12.39 -17.61 -4.65
N LEU A 243 12.53 -17.16 -5.89
CA LEU A 243 12.47 -15.73 -6.21
C LEU A 243 11.02 -15.30 -6.38
N LEU A 244 10.67 -14.19 -5.76
CA LEU A 244 9.39 -13.51 -5.88
C LEU A 244 9.65 -12.09 -6.38
N ALA A 245 8.76 -11.55 -7.19
CA ALA A 245 8.79 -10.13 -7.56
C ALA A 245 7.40 -9.52 -7.49
N GLN A 246 7.35 -8.25 -7.12
CA GLN A 246 6.12 -7.49 -7.04
C GLN A 246 6.35 -6.06 -7.54
N TYR A 247 5.42 -5.56 -8.34
CA TYR A 247 5.39 -4.18 -8.78
C TYR A 247 4.43 -3.36 -7.94
N TRP A 248 4.80 -2.11 -7.74
CA TRP A 248 4.00 -1.17 -7.00
C TRP A 248 4.01 0.19 -7.63
N GLU A 249 2.88 0.89 -7.55
CA GLU A 249 2.84 2.31 -7.79
C GLU A 249 3.74 3.03 -6.78
N GLY A 250 4.40 4.08 -7.24
CA GLY A 250 5.23 4.93 -6.39
C GLY A 250 4.55 6.25 -6.03
N MET A 251 3.84 6.86 -6.98
CA MET A 251 3.24 8.19 -6.84
C MET A 251 1.88 8.34 -7.54
N ARG A 252 1.46 7.33 -8.31
CA ARG A 252 0.14 7.35 -8.93
C ARG A 252 -0.92 7.15 -7.88
N GLY A 253 -1.80 8.13 -7.81
CA GLY A 253 -2.84 8.21 -6.83
C GLY A 253 -4.15 7.61 -7.34
N PRO A 254 -5.24 7.87 -6.63
CA PRO A 254 -6.52 7.25 -6.90
C PRO A 254 -7.19 7.79 -8.19
N PHE A 255 -6.65 8.88 -8.76
CA PHE A 255 -7.11 9.52 -9.99
C PHE A 255 -6.53 8.93 -11.27
N ASP A 256 -5.45 8.17 -11.14
CA ASP A 256 -4.73 7.69 -12.32
C ASP A 256 -5.29 6.34 -12.75
N LYS A 257 -5.10 5.98 -14.01
CA LYS A 257 -5.49 4.66 -14.49
C LYS A 257 -4.60 3.60 -13.83
N PRO A 258 -5.17 2.45 -13.44
CA PRO A 258 -4.36 1.36 -12.90
C PRO A 258 -3.45 0.80 -13.99
N HIS A 259 -2.26 0.34 -13.63
CA HIS A 259 -1.30 -0.24 -14.56
C HIS A 259 -1.21 -1.76 -14.48
N VAL A 260 -0.65 -2.33 -15.54
CA VAL A 260 0.07 -3.60 -15.51
C VAL A 260 1.50 -3.40 -16.00
N VAL A 261 2.35 -4.37 -15.66
CA VAL A 261 3.62 -4.58 -16.34
C VAL A 261 3.53 -5.86 -17.16
N GLU A 262 3.65 -5.73 -18.47
CA GLU A 262 3.78 -6.87 -19.37
C GLU A 262 5.24 -7.31 -19.41
N VAL A 263 5.49 -8.57 -19.06
CA VAL A 263 6.84 -9.13 -18.94
C VAL A 263 6.92 -10.39 -19.77
N SER A 264 7.94 -10.48 -20.62
CA SER A 264 8.23 -11.70 -21.37
C SER A 264 9.15 -12.60 -20.56
N PHE A 265 8.68 -13.82 -20.28
CA PHE A 265 9.50 -14.87 -19.68
C PHE A 265 9.57 -16.09 -20.61
N PRO A 266 10.62 -16.91 -20.52
CA PRO A 266 10.58 -18.25 -21.08
C PRO A 266 9.32 -18.98 -20.59
N PRO A 267 8.59 -19.72 -21.45
CA PRO A 267 7.39 -20.45 -21.05
C PRO A 267 7.64 -21.32 -19.82
N ALA A 268 6.66 -21.34 -18.91
CA ALA A 268 6.70 -22.10 -17.65
C ALA A 268 7.86 -21.77 -16.69
N SER A 269 8.63 -20.70 -16.90
CA SER A 269 9.71 -20.30 -15.98
C SER A 269 9.23 -19.39 -14.83
N VAL A 270 8.01 -18.86 -14.92
CA VAL A 270 7.38 -18.00 -13.91
C VAL A 270 5.90 -18.34 -13.81
N ARG A 271 5.36 -18.28 -12.59
CA ARG A 271 3.92 -18.31 -12.31
C ARG A 271 3.47 -17.04 -11.62
N LEU A 272 2.22 -16.65 -11.84
CA LEU A 272 1.58 -15.58 -11.08
C LEU A 272 0.86 -16.16 -9.87
N ILE A 273 1.07 -15.56 -8.72
CA ILE A 273 0.38 -15.90 -7.48
C ILE A 273 -0.15 -14.63 -6.81
N ASP A 274 -1.20 -14.75 -6.00
CA ASP A 274 -1.64 -13.67 -5.12
C ASP A 274 -0.77 -13.58 -3.86
N ALA A 275 -1.04 -12.59 -3.01
CA ALA A 275 -0.34 -12.38 -1.74
C ALA A 275 -0.44 -13.58 -0.76
N PHE A 276 -1.38 -14.49 -0.98
CA PHE A 276 -1.62 -15.70 -0.19
C PHE A 276 -1.03 -16.96 -0.84
N GLY A 277 -0.39 -16.84 -2.01
CA GLY A 277 0.25 -17.93 -2.73
C GLY A 277 -0.69 -18.76 -3.59
N ASN A 278 -1.94 -18.32 -3.75
CA ASN A 278 -2.84 -19.00 -4.67
C ASN A 278 -2.42 -18.67 -6.10
N PRO A 279 -2.30 -19.68 -6.98
CA PRO A 279 -2.06 -19.43 -8.39
C PRO A 279 -3.17 -18.54 -8.96
N ARG A 280 -2.76 -17.43 -9.58
CA ARG A 280 -3.59 -16.75 -10.58
C ARG A 280 -3.47 -17.63 -11.82
N GLY A 281 -4.50 -18.44 -12.10
CA GLY A 281 -4.43 -19.45 -13.16
C GLY A 281 -3.89 -18.89 -14.48
N GLU A 282 -3.32 -19.74 -15.34
CA GLU A 282 -2.92 -19.40 -16.72
C GLU A 282 -4.15 -18.88 -17.49
N CYS A 283 -4.53 -17.61 -17.35
CA CYS A 283 -5.79 -17.07 -17.86
C CYS A 283 -6.97 -18.08 -17.81
N GLN A 284 -7.11 -18.84 -16.71
CA GLN A 284 -8.35 -19.59 -16.49
C GLN A 284 -9.43 -18.56 -16.20
N SER A 285 -10.54 -18.64 -16.94
CA SER A 285 -11.47 -17.52 -17.09
C SER A 285 -11.80 -16.87 -15.75
N TYR A 286 -11.65 -15.55 -15.68
CA TYR A 286 -11.84 -14.76 -14.46
C TYR A 286 -13.17 -15.05 -13.76
N ALA A 287 -14.19 -15.50 -14.51
CA ALA A 287 -15.46 -16.02 -14.00
C ALA A 287 -15.30 -17.09 -12.91
N GLU A 288 -14.36 -18.03 -13.03
CA GLU A 288 -14.14 -19.11 -12.05
C GLU A 288 -13.41 -18.62 -10.79
N GLY A 289 -12.45 -17.69 -10.96
CA GLY A 289 -11.77 -17.03 -9.83
C GLY A 289 -12.73 -16.16 -9.03
N LEU A 290 -13.62 -15.45 -9.73
CA LEU A 290 -14.67 -14.63 -9.14
C LEU A 290 -15.74 -15.48 -8.45
N GLU A 291 -16.11 -16.64 -9.00
CA GLU A 291 -17.04 -17.56 -8.35
C GLU A 291 -16.47 -18.16 -7.04
N ARG A 292 -15.15 -18.36 -6.96
CA ARG A 292 -14.46 -18.70 -5.70
C ARG A 292 -14.43 -17.55 -4.71
N PHE A 293 -14.12 -16.34 -5.18
CA PHE A 293 -14.08 -15.13 -4.35
C PHE A 293 -15.48 -14.80 -3.80
N ASN A 294 -16.51 -14.87 -4.63
CA ASN A 294 -17.90 -14.69 -4.23
C ASN A 294 -18.37 -15.75 -3.25
N ARG A 295 -18.01 -17.03 -3.45
CA ARG A 295 -18.28 -18.07 -2.44
C ARG A 295 -17.62 -17.75 -1.11
N ARG A 296 -16.38 -17.28 -1.12
CA ARG A 296 -15.69 -16.83 0.12
C ARG A 296 -16.32 -15.58 0.74
N LEU A 297 -16.74 -14.59 -0.04
CA LEU A 297 -17.43 -13.41 0.47
C LEU A 297 -18.81 -13.76 1.05
N ILE A 298 -19.55 -14.65 0.39
CA ILE A 298 -20.82 -15.18 0.90
C ILE A 298 -20.59 -15.98 2.20
N ASP A 299 -19.50 -16.74 2.31
CA ASP A 299 -19.17 -17.46 3.55
C ASP A 299 -18.72 -16.52 4.68
N VAL A 300 -18.03 -15.41 4.35
CA VAL A 300 -17.50 -14.42 5.31
C VAL A 300 -18.57 -13.42 5.77
N PHE A 301 -19.46 -13.01 4.87
CA PHE A 301 -20.45 -11.94 5.13
C PHE A 301 -21.90 -12.44 5.13
N GLY A 302 -22.19 -13.67 4.68
CA GLY A 302 -23.54 -14.17 4.40
C GLY A 302 -24.26 -14.86 5.55
N ASN A 303 -23.85 -14.67 6.81
CA ASN A 303 -24.69 -15.08 7.94
C ASN A 303 -24.71 -13.98 9.02
N PRO A 304 -25.82 -13.23 9.16
CA PRO A 304 -26.89 -13.72 10.03
C PRO A 304 -28.33 -13.36 9.58
N ARG A 305 -29.20 -14.38 9.49
CA ARG A 305 -30.66 -14.33 9.78
C ARG A 305 -31.48 -13.12 9.26
N GLY A 306 -31.37 -12.73 7.99
CA GLY A 306 -32.24 -11.71 7.39
C GLY A 306 -32.25 -11.77 5.87
N ASP A 307 -33.46 -11.71 5.31
CA ASP A 307 -33.87 -11.70 3.89
C ASP A 307 -32.76 -11.69 2.80
N HIS A 308 -32.63 -12.81 2.08
CA HIS A 308 -31.51 -13.13 1.17
C HIS A 308 -31.67 -12.59 -0.26
N GLN A 309 -32.81 -12.01 -0.63
CA GLN A 309 -33.08 -11.71 -2.05
C GLN A 309 -32.31 -10.47 -2.55
N GLY A 310 -32.05 -9.48 -1.69
CA GLY A 310 -31.29 -8.27 -2.05
C GLY A 310 -29.77 -8.47 -2.12
N CYS A 311 -29.19 -9.38 -1.34
CA CYS A 311 -27.75 -9.65 -1.35
C CYS A 311 -27.30 -10.40 -2.61
N SER A 312 -28.11 -11.33 -3.10
CA SER A 312 -27.80 -12.10 -4.31
C SER A 312 -27.72 -11.21 -5.55
N GLU A 313 -28.68 -10.28 -5.71
CA GLU A 313 -28.66 -9.34 -6.85
C GLU A 313 -27.53 -8.31 -6.76
N ALA A 314 -27.21 -7.84 -5.55
CA ALA A 314 -26.09 -6.92 -5.33
C ALA A 314 -24.74 -7.60 -5.62
N LEU A 315 -24.56 -8.85 -5.18
CA LEU A 315 -23.37 -9.66 -5.47
C LEU A 315 -23.27 -10.01 -6.95
N GLU A 316 -24.38 -10.35 -7.60
CA GLU A 316 -24.38 -10.68 -9.03
C GLU A 316 -24.15 -9.45 -9.92
N ARG A 317 -24.61 -8.26 -9.51
CA ARG A 317 -24.27 -6.98 -10.14
C ARG A 317 -22.81 -6.61 -9.91
N PHE A 318 -22.30 -6.78 -8.69
CA PHE A 318 -20.89 -6.58 -8.38
C PHE A 318 -20.00 -7.55 -9.18
N SER A 319 -20.47 -8.78 -9.37
CA SER A 319 -19.76 -9.81 -10.13
C SER A 319 -19.71 -9.51 -11.62
N ARG A 320 -20.84 -9.16 -12.23
CA ARG A 320 -20.89 -8.71 -13.62
C ARG A 320 -20.03 -7.46 -13.84
N HIS A 321 -20.05 -6.54 -12.89
CA HIS A 321 -19.22 -5.35 -12.93
C HIS A 321 -17.72 -5.68 -12.86
N LEU A 322 -17.30 -6.63 -12.02
CA LEU A 322 -15.91 -7.09 -11.97
C LEU A 322 -15.51 -7.87 -13.23
N ILE A 323 -16.43 -8.61 -13.86
CA ILE A 323 -16.20 -9.26 -15.16
C ILE A 323 -15.98 -8.23 -16.25
N ASP A 324 -16.75 -7.15 -16.28
CA ASP A 324 -16.53 -6.09 -17.27
C ASP A 324 -15.19 -5.37 -17.00
N VAL A 325 -14.89 -5.00 -15.74
CA VAL A 325 -13.67 -4.27 -15.32
C VAL A 325 -12.37 -5.05 -15.48
N PHE A 326 -12.39 -6.37 -15.34
CA PHE A 326 -11.17 -7.18 -15.33
C PHE A 326 -11.15 -8.33 -16.35
N GLY A 327 -12.27 -8.61 -17.01
CA GLY A 327 -12.50 -9.82 -17.79
C GLY A 327 -12.39 -9.67 -19.30
N ASN A 328 -11.77 -8.61 -19.85
CA ASN A 328 -11.46 -8.61 -21.28
C ASN A 328 -10.23 -9.49 -21.54
N PRO A 329 -10.37 -10.67 -22.20
CA PRO A 329 -9.20 -11.47 -22.59
C PRO A 329 -8.38 -10.63 -23.55
N ARG A 330 -7.20 -10.20 -23.10
CA ARG A 330 -6.34 -9.27 -23.84
C ARG A 330 -5.91 -9.90 -25.16
N GLY A 331 -6.60 -9.56 -26.24
CA GLY A 331 -6.20 -9.91 -27.59
C GLY A 331 -4.89 -9.22 -27.93
N GLY A 332 -3.78 -9.95 -27.92
CA GLY A 332 -2.48 -9.45 -28.40
C GLY A 332 -1.24 -9.84 -27.61
N LEU A 333 -1.34 -10.58 -26.50
CA LEU A 333 -0.13 -11.09 -25.83
C LEU A 333 0.52 -12.19 -26.67
N ASN A 334 1.84 -12.13 -26.82
CA ASN A 334 2.57 -13.23 -27.44
C ASN A 334 2.57 -14.43 -26.49
N GLN A 335 2.68 -15.63 -27.06
CA GLN A 335 2.86 -16.85 -26.29
C GLN A 335 4.15 -16.74 -25.43
N GLY A 336 4.01 -16.56 -24.12
CA GLY A 336 5.11 -16.37 -23.17
C GLY A 336 5.13 -15.04 -22.42
N ASP A 337 4.29 -14.08 -22.81
CA ASP A 337 4.12 -12.83 -22.06
C ASP A 337 3.19 -13.06 -20.86
N ILE A 338 3.58 -12.55 -19.68
CA ILE A 338 2.72 -12.47 -18.51
C ILE A 338 2.40 -11.00 -18.20
N CYS A 339 1.18 -10.75 -17.75
CA CYS A 339 0.79 -9.44 -17.23
C CYS A 339 0.82 -9.50 -15.71
N VAL A 340 1.69 -8.72 -15.10
CA VAL A 340 1.78 -8.60 -13.64
C VAL A 340 1.04 -7.34 -13.23
N ASP A 341 0.01 -7.49 -12.40
CA ASP A 341 -0.71 -6.34 -11.87
C ASP A 341 0.17 -5.50 -10.93
N VAL A 342 0.12 -4.18 -11.12
CA VAL A 342 0.84 -3.21 -10.27
C VAL A 342 0.00 -2.91 -9.04
N GLY A 343 0.57 -3.12 -7.86
CA GLY A 343 -0.08 -2.79 -6.59
C GLY A 343 -0.33 -1.29 -6.45
N CYS A 344 -1.56 -0.91 -6.14
CA CYS A 344 -1.98 0.48 -5.91
C CYS A 344 -2.97 0.53 -4.74
N GLY A 345 -2.45 0.80 -3.55
CA GLY A 345 -3.29 1.08 -2.38
C GLY A 345 -4.05 -0.12 -1.81
N LEU A 346 -5.25 0.11 -1.27
CA LEU A 346 -6.06 -0.87 -0.53
C LEU A 346 -6.50 -2.10 -1.33
N HIS A 347 -6.49 -2.03 -2.66
CA HIS A 347 -6.80 -3.21 -3.51
C HIS A 347 -5.63 -4.17 -3.61
N THR A 348 -4.44 -3.77 -3.17
CA THR A 348 -3.21 -4.55 -3.36
C THR A 348 -3.25 -5.95 -2.76
N PRO A 349 -3.75 -6.20 -1.52
CA PRO A 349 -3.79 -7.57 -0.98
C PRO A 349 -4.58 -8.53 -1.88
N TYR A 350 -5.48 -7.99 -2.69
CA TYR A 350 -6.39 -8.74 -3.56
C TYR A 350 -6.09 -8.57 -5.06
N GLY A 351 -5.18 -7.66 -5.43
CA GLY A 351 -5.03 -7.18 -6.80
C GLY A 351 -3.60 -6.95 -7.29
N ALA A 352 -2.56 -7.00 -6.43
CA ALA A 352 -1.19 -7.05 -6.92
C ALA A 352 -0.75 -8.50 -7.06
N ASP A 353 -0.23 -8.83 -8.24
CA ASP A 353 0.33 -10.15 -8.47
C ASP A 353 1.78 -10.21 -8.00
N LEU A 354 2.17 -11.40 -7.54
CA LEU A 354 3.58 -11.74 -7.39
C LEU A 354 3.98 -12.67 -8.54
N ALA A 355 5.06 -12.32 -9.22
CA ALA A 355 5.75 -13.23 -10.11
C ALA A 355 6.62 -14.17 -9.28
N LEU A 356 6.35 -15.47 -9.31
CA LEU A 356 7.12 -16.52 -8.65
C LEU A 356 7.96 -17.25 -9.71
N ALA A 357 9.29 -17.19 -9.58
CA ALA A 357 10.21 -17.88 -10.48
C ALA A 357 10.28 -19.38 -10.20
N GLU A 358 10.40 -20.20 -11.25
CA GLU A 358 10.79 -21.60 -11.15
C GLU A 358 12.23 -21.78 -10.64
N PRO A 359 12.55 -22.91 -9.95
CA PRO A 359 13.85 -23.09 -9.29
C PRO A 359 15.06 -22.92 -10.20
N GLU A 360 14.90 -23.20 -11.49
CA GLU A 360 15.95 -23.16 -12.51
C GLU A 360 16.24 -21.74 -13.01
N LEU A 361 15.32 -20.79 -12.81
CA LEU A 361 15.47 -19.43 -13.30
C LEU A 361 16.41 -18.64 -12.40
N SER A 362 17.53 -18.16 -12.95
CA SER A 362 18.52 -17.40 -12.18
C SER A 362 17.99 -16.00 -11.80
N LEU A 363 18.53 -15.42 -10.71
CA LEU A 363 18.22 -14.03 -10.34
C LEU A 363 18.53 -13.05 -11.47
N GLY A 364 19.63 -13.26 -12.20
CA GLY A 364 20.03 -12.38 -13.30
C GLY A 364 19.05 -12.39 -14.48
N GLU A 365 18.52 -13.56 -14.83
CA GLU A 365 17.47 -13.70 -15.87
C GLU A 365 16.15 -13.13 -15.39
N PHE A 366 15.72 -13.50 -14.18
CA PHE A 366 14.48 -13.01 -13.58
C PHE A 366 14.45 -11.48 -13.49
N ARG A 367 15.50 -10.88 -12.94
CA ARG A 367 15.66 -9.43 -12.82
C ARG A 367 15.68 -8.72 -14.18
N ARG A 368 16.41 -9.24 -15.17
CA ARG A 368 16.47 -8.62 -16.51
C ARG A 368 15.10 -8.59 -17.16
N ALA A 369 14.37 -9.70 -17.12
CA ALA A 369 13.04 -9.78 -17.69
C ALA A 369 12.09 -8.78 -17.02
N LEU A 370 12.05 -8.74 -15.68
CA LEU A 370 11.20 -7.82 -14.93
C LEU A 370 11.50 -6.34 -15.25
N LEU A 371 12.77 -5.95 -15.30
CA LEU A 371 13.17 -4.57 -15.62
C LEU A 371 12.93 -4.21 -17.09
N ALA A 372 12.89 -5.19 -17.99
CA ALA A 372 12.53 -4.99 -19.39
C ALA A 372 11.00 -4.95 -19.61
N GLY A 373 10.21 -5.17 -18.54
CA GLY A 373 8.76 -5.17 -18.59
C GLY A 373 8.20 -3.84 -19.08
N ARG A 374 7.18 -3.92 -19.95
CA ARG A 374 6.49 -2.77 -20.51
C ARG A 374 5.33 -2.37 -19.62
N VAL A 375 5.33 -1.12 -19.16
CA VAL A 375 4.21 -0.55 -18.40
C VAL A 375 3.06 -0.22 -19.36
N VAL A 376 1.85 -0.69 -19.04
CA VAL A 376 0.66 -0.45 -19.85
C VAL A 376 -0.49 -0.03 -18.93
N ASP A 377 -1.22 1.02 -19.30
CA ASP A 377 -2.48 1.36 -18.63
C ASP A 377 -3.49 0.23 -18.84
N LYS A 378 -4.12 -0.24 -17.77
CA LYS A 378 -5.26 -1.16 -17.90
C LYS A 378 -6.37 -0.45 -18.65
N ALA A 379 -6.90 -1.11 -19.67
CA ALA A 379 -8.13 -0.67 -20.31
C ALA A 379 -9.22 -0.57 -19.24
N VAL A 380 -9.78 0.63 -19.08
CA VAL A 380 -11.03 0.79 -18.36
C VAL A 380 -12.11 0.37 -19.35
N PRO A 381 -13.02 -0.54 -19.00
CA PRO A 381 -14.04 -1.00 -19.94
C PRO A 381 -14.85 0.20 -20.40
N GLU A 382 -14.92 0.36 -21.72
CA GLU A 382 -15.85 1.30 -22.32
C GLU A 382 -17.27 0.78 -22.02
N LYS A 383 -18.13 1.70 -21.58
CA LYS A 383 -19.50 1.39 -21.13
C LYS A 383 -20.39 0.85 -22.23
#